data_AF-A0A956QVN9-F1
#
_entry.id   AF-A0A956QVN9-F1
#
_cell.length_a   1.000
_cell.length_b   1.000
_cell.length_c   1.000
_cell.angle_alpha   90.00
_cell.angle_beta   90.00
_cell.angle_gamma   90.00
#
_symmetry.space_group_name_H-M   'P 1'
#
loop_
_entity.id
_entity.type
_entity.pdbx_description
1 polymer ?
#
loop_
_entity_poly.entity_id
_entity_poly.type
_entity_poly.pdbx_seq_one_letter_code
_entity_poly.pdbx_strand_id
1 'polypeptide(L)'
;MPDQEDSEYRDQESHLERLFSAETGYRLFGALDLLAKKGKESFDFAMDLLTELSTEVTGVKSFKVTPRPPMEVEVEIQFKKESNIPFKYLVAPLVEIESVDFGKQIKFQALIESSKKGLRINLIDGFSLVLNFGPLGRKTVEIKGSGILKRDSKNGIVLVTEINVPGLVEPLEIAIPLTLIFKK
;
A
#
# COMPACT_ATOMS: atom_id res chain seq x y z
N MET A 1 -12.07 37.81 -5.26
CA MET A 1 -11.03 37.24 -6.14
C MET A 1 -10.97 35.75 -5.85
N PRO A 2 -11.67 34.91 -6.62
CA PRO A 2 -11.68 33.46 -6.45
C PRO A 2 -11.08 32.81 -7.70
N ASP A 3 -9.74 32.74 -7.86
CA ASP A 3 -9.16 32.28 -9.14
C ASP A 3 -7.76 31.62 -9.02
N GLN A 4 -7.31 31.22 -7.83
CA GLN A 4 -6.02 30.50 -7.69
C GLN A 4 -6.18 29.06 -7.22
N GLU A 5 -7.01 28.79 -6.21
CA GLU A 5 -7.23 27.43 -5.71
C GLU A 5 -7.92 26.53 -6.76
N ASP A 6 -8.95 27.02 -7.46
CA ASP A 6 -9.68 26.25 -8.49
C ASP A 6 -8.82 25.87 -9.71
N SER A 7 -7.74 26.61 -9.97
CA SER A 7 -6.81 26.30 -11.07
C SER A 7 -5.86 25.16 -10.72
N GLU A 8 -5.38 25.10 -9.47
CA GLU A 8 -4.51 24.03 -8.99
C GLU A 8 -5.23 22.69 -8.93
N TYR A 9 -6.51 22.69 -8.53
CA TYR A 9 -7.32 21.47 -8.51
C TYR A 9 -7.52 20.88 -9.91
N ARG A 10 -7.78 21.72 -10.91
CA ARG A 10 -7.90 21.27 -12.31
C ARG A 10 -6.59 20.74 -12.90
N ASP A 11 -5.47 21.33 -12.50
CA ASP A 11 -4.15 20.88 -12.95
C ASP A 11 -3.76 19.53 -12.30
N GLN A 12 -4.10 19.32 -11.04
CA GLN A 12 -3.95 18.01 -10.37
C GLN A 12 -4.90 16.95 -10.96
N GLU A 13 -6.15 17.31 -11.25
CA GLU A 13 -7.12 16.44 -11.93
C GLU A 13 -6.61 15.99 -13.29
N SER A 14 -6.14 16.91 -14.12
CA SER A 14 -5.64 16.59 -15.46
C SER A 14 -4.30 15.81 -15.42
N HIS A 15 -3.49 15.95 -14.36
CA HIS A 15 -2.31 15.12 -14.16
C HIS A 15 -2.68 13.68 -13.78
N LEU A 16 -3.67 13.50 -12.91
CA LEU A 16 -4.20 12.19 -12.53
C LEU A 16 -4.92 11.50 -13.71
N GLU A 17 -5.69 12.24 -14.50
CA GLU A 17 -6.30 11.73 -15.74
C GLU A 17 -5.27 11.14 -16.70
N ARG A 18 -4.10 11.78 -16.83
CA ARG A 18 -2.99 11.30 -17.67
C ARG A 18 -2.29 10.06 -17.11
N LEU A 19 -2.22 9.91 -15.79
CA LEU A 19 -1.63 8.73 -15.14
C LEU A 19 -2.57 7.51 -15.22
N PHE A 20 -3.89 7.72 -15.26
CA PHE A 20 -4.90 6.65 -15.22
C PHE A 20 -5.67 6.45 -16.55
N SER A 21 -5.17 7.02 -17.66
CA SER A 21 -5.78 6.91 -19.00
C SER A 21 -5.62 5.54 -19.68
N ALA A 22 -5.24 4.50 -18.95
CA ALA A 22 -5.45 3.11 -19.34
C ALA A 22 -6.57 2.52 -18.48
N GLU A 23 -7.81 2.57 -19.02
CA GLU A 23 -9.04 1.90 -18.56
C GLU A 23 -9.55 2.13 -17.11
N THR A 24 -8.85 2.87 -16.25
CA THR A 24 -9.13 2.87 -14.79
C THR A 24 -9.65 4.21 -14.23
N GLY A 25 -9.54 5.31 -14.99
CA GLY A 25 -9.73 6.68 -14.48
C GLY A 25 -11.14 7.08 -14.00
N TYR A 26 -12.22 6.51 -14.53
CA TYR A 26 -13.55 7.10 -14.36
C TYR A 26 -14.24 6.90 -13.00
N ARG A 27 -13.65 6.13 -12.05
CA ARG A 27 -14.32 5.81 -10.76
C ARG A 27 -13.70 6.46 -9.53
N LEU A 28 -12.58 7.18 -9.68
CA LEU A 28 -11.89 7.86 -8.58
C LEU A 28 -12.60 9.17 -8.17
N PHE A 29 -13.15 9.92 -9.10
CA PHE A 29 -13.59 11.31 -8.90
C PHE A 29 -14.65 11.53 -7.80
N GLY A 30 -15.60 10.61 -7.62
CA GLY A 30 -16.61 10.74 -6.55
C GLY A 30 -16.07 10.50 -5.14
N ALA A 31 -14.88 9.90 -5.01
CA ALA A 31 -14.18 9.64 -3.76
C ALA A 31 -13.43 10.87 -3.25
N LEU A 32 -12.87 11.64 -4.19
CA LEU A 32 -11.89 12.70 -3.92
C LEU A 32 -12.58 13.91 -3.28
N ASP A 33 -13.79 14.24 -3.73
CA ASP A 33 -14.54 15.43 -3.33
C ASP A 33 -15.04 15.39 -1.86
N LEU A 34 -15.19 14.17 -1.30
CA LEU A 34 -15.55 13.94 0.10
C LEU A 34 -14.34 13.99 1.05
N LEU A 35 -13.14 13.67 0.55
CA LEU A 35 -11.91 13.60 1.34
C LEU A 35 -11.16 14.94 1.37
N ALA A 36 -11.23 15.72 0.28
CA ALA A 36 -10.64 17.06 0.17
C ALA A 36 -11.16 18.05 1.24
N LYS A 37 -12.38 17.85 1.76
CA LYS A 37 -13.00 18.74 2.75
C LYS A 37 -12.38 18.73 4.16
N LYS A 38 -11.38 17.88 4.45
CA LYS A 38 -10.79 17.76 5.80
C LYS A 38 -9.26 17.85 5.89
N GLY A 39 -8.60 18.30 4.84
CA GLY A 39 -7.17 18.64 4.85
C GLY A 39 -6.47 18.19 3.57
N LYS A 40 -6.26 19.15 2.65
CA LYS A 40 -5.63 18.96 1.33
C LYS A 40 -4.32 18.15 1.43
N GLU A 41 -3.45 18.51 2.36
CA GLU A 41 -2.12 17.89 2.52
C GLU A 41 -2.15 16.40 2.87
N SER A 42 -2.99 15.98 3.83
CA SER A 42 -3.02 14.57 4.25
C SER A 42 -3.71 13.67 3.22
N PHE A 43 -4.64 14.24 2.44
CA PHE A 43 -5.32 13.56 1.36
C PHE A 43 -4.43 13.44 0.11
N ASP A 44 -3.76 14.52 -0.27
CA ASP A 44 -2.78 14.51 -1.36
C ASP A 44 -1.68 13.48 -1.05
N PHE A 45 -1.20 13.43 0.20
CA PHE A 45 -0.24 12.43 0.64
C PHE A 45 -0.77 10.97 0.55
N ALA A 46 -2.04 10.75 0.90
CA ALA A 46 -2.68 9.45 0.77
C ALA A 46 -2.75 9.00 -0.68
N MET A 47 -3.15 9.93 -1.56
CA MET A 47 -3.27 9.70 -2.99
C MET A 47 -1.90 9.52 -3.65
N ASP A 48 -0.88 10.23 -3.20
CA ASP A 48 0.50 10.05 -3.66
C ASP A 48 0.99 8.64 -3.34
N LEU A 49 0.80 8.16 -2.09
CA LEU A 49 1.20 6.81 -1.70
C LEU A 49 0.47 5.71 -2.49
N LEU A 50 -0.83 5.89 -2.76
CA LEU A 50 -1.60 4.93 -3.55
C LEU A 50 -1.21 4.98 -5.04
N THR A 51 -0.93 6.17 -5.57
CA THR A 51 -0.44 6.37 -6.94
C THR A 51 0.92 5.71 -7.10
N GLU A 52 1.87 5.99 -6.20
CA GLU A 52 3.19 5.37 -6.21
C GLU A 52 3.09 3.85 -6.15
N LEU A 53 2.27 3.31 -5.22
CA LEU A 53 2.00 1.88 -5.15
C LEU A 53 1.46 1.33 -6.49
N SER A 54 0.52 2.02 -7.13
CA SER A 54 -0.03 1.59 -8.42
C SER A 54 0.99 1.59 -9.56
N THR A 55 1.96 2.51 -9.53
CA THR A 55 3.03 2.61 -10.54
C THR A 55 4.15 1.60 -10.33
N GLU A 56 4.43 1.22 -9.08
CA GLU A 56 5.49 0.28 -8.76
C GLU A 56 5.04 -1.17 -9.01
N VAL A 57 3.78 -1.51 -8.72
CA VAL A 57 3.29 -2.89 -8.81
C VAL A 57 3.21 -3.36 -10.27
N THR A 58 4.01 -4.36 -10.63
CA THR A 58 3.98 -4.98 -11.97
C THR A 58 2.93 -6.09 -12.05
N GLY A 59 2.43 -6.38 -13.26
CA GLY A 59 1.49 -7.49 -13.47
C GLY A 59 0.05 -7.25 -13.00
N VAL A 60 -0.31 -5.99 -12.68
CA VAL A 60 -1.67 -5.58 -12.33
C VAL A 60 -2.61 -5.74 -13.53
N LYS A 61 -3.78 -6.30 -13.26
CA LYS A 61 -4.94 -6.37 -14.17
C LYS A 61 -5.92 -5.24 -13.90
N SER A 62 -6.18 -4.93 -12.64
CA SER A 62 -7.02 -3.80 -12.24
C SER A 62 -6.59 -3.23 -10.90
N PHE A 63 -6.75 -1.93 -10.74
CA PHE A 63 -6.50 -1.22 -9.50
C PHE A 63 -7.73 -0.38 -9.19
N LYS A 64 -8.45 -0.70 -8.11
CA LYS A 64 -9.73 -0.07 -7.77
C LYS A 64 -9.62 0.58 -6.41
N VAL A 65 -9.94 1.87 -6.35
CA VAL A 65 -10.08 2.63 -5.10
C VAL A 65 -11.56 2.97 -4.93
N THR A 66 -12.14 2.60 -3.81
CA THR A 66 -13.55 2.83 -3.48
C THR A 66 -13.65 3.63 -2.18
N PRO A 67 -14.24 4.83 -2.19
CA PRO A 67 -14.43 5.61 -0.97
C PRO A 67 -15.40 4.88 -0.04
N ARG A 68 -15.10 4.91 1.26
CA ARG A 68 -15.93 4.36 2.33
C ARG A 68 -16.13 5.42 3.42
N PRO A 69 -17.36 5.69 3.87
CA PRO A 69 -17.57 6.58 5.01
C PRO A 69 -17.19 5.91 6.35
N PRO A 70 -16.70 6.65 7.36
CA PRO A 70 -16.22 8.03 7.29
C PRO A 70 -14.71 8.08 6.98
N MET A 71 -14.34 8.62 5.82
CA MET A 71 -12.95 8.93 5.43
C MET A 71 -12.01 7.72 5.25
N GLU A 72 -12.55 6.58 4.87
CA GLU A 72 -11.78 5.40 4.49
C GLU A 72 -11.73 5.26 2.97
N VAL A 73 -10.69 4.60 2.47
CA VAL A 73 -10.64 4.11 1.11
C VAL A 73 -10.43 2.61 1.12
N GLU A 74 -11.26 1.88 0.38
CA GLU A 74 -11.06 0.46 0.11
C GLU A 74 -10.29 0.33 -1.20
N VAL A 75 -9.12 -0.28 -1.14
CA VAL A 75 -8.23 -0.51 -2.27
C VAL A 75 -8.24 -1.99 -2.60
N GLU A 76 -8.43 -2.28 -3.88
CA GLU A 76 -8.41 -3.62 -4.44
C GLU A 76 -7.47 -3.64 -5.65
N ILE A 77 -6.44 -4.48 -5.58
CA ILE A 77 -5.46 -4.69 -6.64
C ILE A 77 -5.63 -6.11 -7.14
N GLN A 78 -6.01 -6.30 -8.39
CA GLN A 78 -6.07 -7.62 -9.02
C GLN A 78 -4.87 -7.82 -9.93
N PHE A 79 -4.25 -9.00 -9.85
CA PHE A 79 -3.09 -9.39 -10.64
C PHE A 79 -3.50 -10.31 -11.79
N LYS A 80 -2.73 -10.28 -12.89
CA LYS A 80 -2.96 -11.17 -14.04
C LYS A 80 -2.78 -12.65 -13.67
N LYS A 81 -1.87 -12.92 -12.75
CA LYS A 81 -1.54 -14.24 -12.23
C LYS A 81 -1.00 -14.10 -10.81
N GLU A 82 -1.02 -15.20 -10.06
CA GLU A 82 -0.24 -15.31 -8.83
C GLU A 82 1.24 -15.12 -9.15
N SER A 83 1.98 -14.52 -8.21
CA SER A 83 3.40 -14.28 -8.40
C SER A 83 4.18 -14.56 -7.12
N ASN A 84 5.32 -15.21 -7.29
CA ASN A 84 6.36 -15.31 -6.28
C ASN A 84 7.48 -14.36 -6.72
N ILE A 85 7.82 -13.39 -5.89
CA ILE A 85 8.90 -12.45 -6.14
C ILE A 85 10.05 -12.78 -5.18
N PRO A 86 11.15 -13.40 -5.66
CA PRO A 86 12.33 -13.67 -4.84
C PRO A 86 12.99 -12.37 -4.38
N PHE A 87 13.05 -12.18 -3.07
CA PHE A 87 13.53 -10.96 -2.45
C PHE A 87 14.16 -11.29 -1.10
N LYS A 88 15.48 -11.14 -1.01
CA LYS A 88 16.25 -11.36 0.22
C LYS A 88 16.41 -10.07 0.98
N TYR A 89 15.85 -10.00 2.18
CA TYR A 89 15.93 -8.80 3.02
C TYR A 89 15.80 -9.13 4.50
N LEU A 90 16.80 -8.72 5.28
CA LEU A 90 16.80 -8.89 6.73
C LEU A 90 15.85 -7.86 7.37
N VAL A 91 14.79 -8.32 8.02
CA VAL A 91 13.78 -7.46 8.67
C VAL A 91 13.95 -7.37 10.18
N ALA A 92 14.56 -8.38 10.80
CA ALA A 92 14.88 -8.43 12.22
C ALA A 92 16.09 -9.36 12.44
N PRO A 93 16.72 -9.39 13.63
CA PRO A 93 17.78 -10.35 13.93
C PRO A 93 17.33 -11.79 13.65
N LEU A 94 18.08 -12.49 12.79
CA LEU A 94 17.79 -13.87 12.35
C LEU A 94 16.47 -14.05 11.56
N VAL A 95 15.83 -12.97 11.10
CA VAL A 95 14.61 -13.02 10.27
C VAL A 95 14.86 -12.37 8.92
N GLU A 96 14.97 -13.20 7.89
CA GLU A 96 15.14 -12.77 6.50
C GLU A 96 13.86 -13.07 5.70
N ILE A 97 13.32 -12.06 5.01
CA ILE A 97 12.38 -12.30 3.91
C ILE A 97 13.18 -12.95 2.78
N GLU A 98 12.72 -14.08 2.24
CA GLU A 98 13.32 -14.73 1.08
C GLU A 98 12.50 -14.52 -0.20
N SER A 99 11.17 -14.43 -0.07
CA SER A 99 10.28 -14.10 -1.17
C SER A 99 8.95 -13.53 -0.68
N VAL A 100 8.26 -12.85 -1.59
CA VAL A 100 6.89 -12.36 -1.40
C VAL A 100 5.97 -13.08 -2.37
N ASP A 101 4.93 -13.70 -1.84
CA ASP A 101 3.91 -14.41 -2.60
C ASP A 101 2.65 -13.54 -2.68
N PHE A 102 2.38 -13.03 -3.88
CA PHE A 102 1.14 -12.33 -4.18
C PHE A 102 0.11 -13.29 -4.74
N GLY A 103 -1.05 -13.34 -4.08
CA GLY A 103 -2.24 -13.96 -4.63
C GLY A 103 -2.75 -13.24 -5.88
N LYS A 104 -3.88 -13.68 -6.42
CA LYS A 104 -4.52 -12.97 -7.55
C LYS A 104 -5.08 -11.60 -7.16
N GLN A 105 -5.19 -11.32 -5.87
CA GLN A 105 -5.81 -10.12 -5.34
C GLN A 105 -5.09 -9.68 -4.06
N ILE A 106 -4.94 -8.36 -3.92
CA ILE A 106 -4.69 -7.70 -2.63
C ILE A 106 -5.90 -6.79 -2.38
N LYS A 107 -6.41 -6.81 -1.15
CA LYS A 107 -7.51 -5.98 -0.69
C LYS A 107 -7.19 -5.40 0.68
N PHE A 108 -7.26 -4.07 0.79
CA PHE A 108 -7.13 -3.39 2.08
C PHE A 108 -8.05 -2.19 2.20
N GLN A 109 -8.37 -1.83 3.44
CA GLN A 109 -8.93 -0.53 3.76
C GLN A 109 -7.78 0.37 4.22
N ALA A 110 -7.84 1.65 3.91
CA ALA A 110 -6.88 2.63 4.37
C ALA A 110 -7.58 3.85 4.97
N LEU A 111 -7.04 4.32 6.08
CA LEU A 111 -7.43 5.54 6.78
C LEU A 111 -6.19 6.42 6.93
N ILE A 112 -6.36 7.72 6.70
CA ILE A 112 -5.28 8.70 6.87
C ILE A 112 -4.85 8.72 8.34
N GLU A 113 -3.56 8.53 8.59
CA GLU A 113 -2.95 8.62 9.91
C GLU A 113 -1.93 9.76 9.94
N SER A 114 -2.44 10.98 10.11
CA SER A 114 -1.62 12.21 10.10
C SER A 114 -0.49 12.16 11.14
N SER A 115 -0.71 11.53 12.29
CA SER A 115 0.30 11.43 13.37
C SER A 115 1.54 10.62 12.96
N LYS A 116 1.38 9.65 12.04
CA LYS A 116 2.45 8.76 11.60
C LYS A 116 2.96 9.08 10.19
N LYS A 117 2.46 10.17 9.58
CA LYS A 117 2.75 10.53 8.18
C LYS A 117 2.58 9.31 7.26
N GLY A 118 1.44 8.66 7.37
CA GLY A 118 1.17 7.37 6.74
C GLY A 118 -0.32 7.10 6.54
N LEU A 119 -0.60 5.97 5.91
CA LEU A 119 -1.92 5.37 5.86
C LEU A 119 -1.96 4.21 6.84
N ARG A 120 -2.87 4.28 7.80
CA ARG A 120 -3.23 3.10 8.57
C ARG A 120 -4.04 2.21 7.65
N ILE A 121 -3.51 1.03 7.34
CA ILE A 121 -4.19 0.06 6.49
C ILE A 121 -4.70 -1.11 7.32
N ASN A 122 -5.79 -1.71 6.86
CA ASN A 122 -6.30 -2.99 7.32
C ASN A 122 -6.32 -3.94 6.12
N LEU A 123 -5.34 -4.84 6.05
CA LEU A 123 -5.20 -5.84 5.00
C LEU A 123 -6.23 -6.96 5.21
N ILE A 124 -7.22 -7.01 4.31
CA ILE A 124 -8.32 -7.99 4.30
C ILE A 124 -7.87 -9.24 3.53
N ASP A 125 -7.30 -9.03 2.36
CA ASP A 125 -6.69 -10.06 1.54
C ASP A 125 -5.30 -9.57 1.13
N GLY A 126 -4.29 -10.32 1.49
CA GLY A 126 -2.93 -9.82 1.54
C GLY A 126 -2.01 -10.51 0.56
N PHE A 127 -0.75 -10.52 0.96
CA PHE A 127 0.29 -11.34 0.37
C PHE A 127 0.90 -12.18 1.49
N SER A 128 1.63 -13.22 1.14
CA SER A 128 2.40 -14.00 2.11
C SER A 128 3.88 -13.66 1.99
N LEU A 129 4.57 -13.64 3.12
CA LEU A 129 6.01 -13.58 3.17
C LEU A 129 6.56 -14.98 3.40
N VAL A 130 7.56 -15.37 2.63
CA VAL A 130 8.38 -16.51 2.98
C VAL A 130 9.56 -16.02 3.79
N LEU A 131 9.57 -16.36 5.07
CA LEU A 131 10.51 -15.89 6.07
C LEU A 131 11.43 -17.04 6.49
N ASN A 132 12.71 -16.75 6.59
CA ASN A 132 13.72 -17.62 7.18
C ASN A 132 14.04 -17.12 8.59
N PHE A 133 13.71 -17.94 9.59
CA PHE A 133 13.95 -17.65 11.01
C PHE A 133 15.25 -18.31 11.53
N GLY A 134 16.24 -18.48 10.64
CA GLY A 134 17.52 -19.12 10.93
C GLY A 134 17.32 -20.54 11.48
N PRO A 135 17.68 -20.83 12.75
CA PRO A 135 17.52 -22.17 13.34
C PRO A 135 16.08 -22.70 13.39
N LEU A 136 15.08 -21.80 13.42
CA LEU A 136 13.66 -22.18 13.45
C LEU A 136 13.11 -22.54 12.06
N GLY A 137 13.95 -22.43 11.03
CA GLY A 137 13.64 -22.81 9.67
C GLY A 137 12.80 -21.80 8.90
N ARG A 138 12.41 -22.23 7.70
CA ARG A 138 11.64 -21.44 6.73
C ARG A 138 10.14 -21.58 7.02
N LYS A 139 9.41 -20.46 7.02
CA LYS A 139 7.94 -20.44 7.19
C LYS A 139 7.29 -19.45 6.24
N THR A 140 6.10 -19.79 5.77
CA THR A 140 5.24 -18.86 5.05
C THR A 140 4.28 -18.21 6.06
N VAL A 141 4.26 -16.88 6.08
CA VAL A 141 3.41 -16.08 6.98
C VAL A 141 2.52 -15.19 6.14
N GLU A 142 1.22 -15.33 6.31
CA GLU A 142 0.24 -14.48 5.64
C GLU A 142 0.18 -13.10 6.31
N ILE A 143 0.21 -12.03 5.52
CA ILE A 143 0.15 -10.66 6.02
C ILE A 143 -1.30 -10.18 5.95
N LYS A 144 -1.95 -10.13 7.12
CA LYS A 144 -3.34 -9.70 7.31
C LYS A 144 -3.47 -8.81 8.53
N GLY A 145 -4.52 -7.99 8.53
CA GLY A 145 -4.84 -7.10 9.64
C GLY A 145 -4.17 -5.74 9.54
N SER A 146 -3.93 -5.12 10.69
CA SER A 146 -3.52 -3.71 10.77
C SER A 146 -2.05 -3.52 10.38
N GLY A 147 -1.78 -2.46 9.63
CA GLY A 147 -0.45 -2.00 9.29
C GLY A 147 -0.42 -0.50 9.04
N ILE A 148 0.79 0.02 8.82
CA ILE A 148 1.02 1.42 8.45
C ILE A 148 1.84 1.43 7.17
N LEU A 149 1.23 1.94 6.10
CA LEU A 149 1.92 2.26 4.86
C LEU A 149 2.49 3.68 5.00
N LYS A 150 3.80 3.82 4.88
CA LYS A 150 4.48 5.13 5.00
C LYS A 150 5.74 5.17 4.15
N ARG A 151 6.39 6.33 4.10
CA ARG A 151 7.73 6.47 3.53
C ARG A 151 8.80 6.24 4.60
N ASP A 152 9.90 5.58 4.23
CA ASP A 152 11.09 5.47 5.06
C ASP A 152 12.02 6.70 4.91
N SER A 153 13.18 6.68 5.58
CA SER A 153 14.17 7.76 5.50
C SER A 153 14.83 7.92 4.11
N LYS A 154 14.66 6.94 3.23
CA LYS A 154 15.12 6.95 1.83
C LYS A 154 13.99 7.24 0.85
N ASN A 155 12.84 7.68 1.35
CA ASN A 155 11.64 7.97 0.58
C ASN A 155 11.06 6.76 -0.17
N GLY A 156 11.36 5.53 0.28
CA GLY A 156 10.76 4.29 -0.23
C GLY A 156 9.46 3.95 0.49
N ILE A 157 8.52 3.33 -0.22
CA ILE A 157 7.26 2.85 0.38
C ILE A 157 7.55 1.62 1.23
N VAL A 158 7.16 1.70 2.50
CA VAL A 158 7.27 0.61 3.46
C VAL A 158 5.92 0.31 4.10
N LEU A 159 5.62 -0.97 4.25
CA LEU A 159 4.52 -1.44 5.09
C LEU A 159 5.09 -1.91 6.43
N VAL A 160 4.71 -1.24 7.51
CA VAL A 160 5.00 -1.68 8.88
C VAL A 160 3.80 -2.44 9.42
N THR A 161 3.99 -3.68 9.83
CA THR A 161 2.91 -4.53 10.34
C THR A 161 3.45 -5.54 11.34
N GLU A 162 2.57 -6.06 12.20
CA GLU A 162 2.91 -7.10 13.15
C GLU A 162 2.58 -8.46 12.55
N ILE A 163 3.52 -9.40 12.67
CA ILE A 163 3.33 -10.77 12.24
C ILE A 163 3.41 -11.72 13.44
N ASN A 164 2.47 -12.67 13.48
CA ASN A 164 2.53 -13.77 14.42
C ASN A 164 3.44 -14.86 13.86
N VAL A 165 4.64 -14.98 14.42
CA VAL A 165 5.57 -16.03 14.05
C VAL A 165 5.30 -17.25 14.91
N PRO A 166 4.99 -18.43 14.32
CA PRO A 166 4.78 -19.62 15.11
C PRO A 166 6.06 -19.96 15.91
N GLY A 167 5.96 -19.99 17.24
CA GLY A 167 7.08 -20.21 18.16
C GLY A 167 7.61 -18.94 18.86
N LEU A 168 7.14 -17.75 18.49
CA LEU A 168 7.34 -16.52 19.28
C LEU A 168 6.08 -16.23 20.11
N VAL A 169 6.28 -15.73 21.33
CA VAL A 169 5.18 -15.37 22.25
C VAL A 169 4.59 -14.02 21.90
N GLU A 170 5.43 -13.08 21.46
CA GLU A 170 5.02 -11.73 21.07
C GLU A 170 5.02 -11.60 19.54
N PRO A 171 4.05 -10.87 18.96
CA PRO A 171 4.08 -10.51 17.55
C PRO A 171 5.36 -9.75 17.21
N LEU A 172 5.93 -10.05 16.05
CA LEU A 172 7.11 -9.35 15.54
C LEU A 172 6.66 -8.20 14.65
N GLU A 173 6.99 -6.97 15.02
CA GLU A 173 6.87 -5.83 14.10
C GLU A 173 7.93 -5.95 12.99
N ILE A 174 7.49 -5.95 11.73
CA ILE A 174 8.37 -5.96 10.56
C ILE A 174 8.08 -4.77 9.66
N ALA A 175 9.14 -4.25 9.03
CA ALA A 175 9.04 -3.26 7.97
C ALA A 175 9.32 -3.92 6.62
N ILE A 176 8.29 -4.02 5.77
CA ILE A 176 8.33 -4.65 4.46
C ILE A 176 8.59 -3.55 3.40
N PRO A 177 9.74 -3.56 2.71
CA PRO A 177 10.10 -2.51 1.76
C PRO A 177 9.46 -2.76 0.38
N LEU A 178 8.20 -2.35 0.23
CA LEU A 178 7.40 -2.58 -0.98
C LEU A 178 8.08 -2.06 -2.25
N THR A 179 8.69 -0.88 -2.20
CA THR A 179 9.43 -0.32 -3.34
C THR A 179 10.59 -1.19 -3.81
N LEU A 180 11.27 -1.90 -2.90
CA LEU A 180 12.36 -2.80 -3.27
C LEU A 180 11.85 -4.12 -3.85
N ILE A 181 10.67 -4.57 -3.40
CA ILE A 181 10.03 -5.78 -3.89
C ILE A 181 9.54 -5.57 -5.33
N PHE A 182 8.93 -4.42 -5.61
CA PHE A 182 8.29 -4.14 -6.90
C PHE A 182 9.24 -3.66 -8.02
N LYS A 183 10.43 -3.16 -7.67
CA LYS A 183 11.46 -2.74 -8.67
C LYS A 183 12.21 -3.88 -9.37
N LYS A 184 11.90 -5.15 -9.05
CA LYS A 184 12.48 -6.34 -9.68
C LYS A 184 11.61 -6.89 -10.79
#